data_AF-A0A944BA31-F1
#
_entry.id   AF-A0A944BA31-F1
#
_cell.length_a   1.000
_cell.length_b   1.000
_cell.length_c   1.000
_cell.angle_alpha   90.00
_cell.angle_beta   90.00
_cell.angle_gamma   90.00
#
_symmetry.space_group_name_H-M   'P 1'
#
loop_
_entity.id
_entity.type
_entity.pdbx_description
1 polymer ?
#
loop_
_entity_poly.entity_id
_entity_poly.type
_entity_poly.pdbx_seq_one_letter_code
_entity_poly.pdbx_strand_id
1 'polypeptide(L)'
;MKKIIILTLSILLNSIFAFASPFSFSFDETTVEATLLSAEKSLSKAVVIPDSVENGGKYYAVSKIAKQAFAKCGKMETVKLPSKLKIIGPTAFAECSKLKSIVIPDGVDVIPHHCFFFCASLESVTLPSSLKSIEHDAFIACRSLQTIYIPKSVRHIGSWAFGENLALKSVEFESGNNTLSIGDHAFDRSGLETLVIPSFVDSLGEYVFNGCGSLKSAIVETDLDTLPKMTFHSCEDMTELSLNGAMNAIAYGAFSDCKKLSRITLPNMLKEIGVNAFDGCKNLTTINLQNLPSLQAIGEAAFSGCEKLERVILPNGIKKIEDGTFMSCHSLIEIIGTNVESEAEFSFYDCPKLKTKKFAK
;
A
#
# COMPACT_ATOMS: atom_id res chain seq x y z
N MET A 1 14.10 11.21 69.72
CA MET A 1 15.08 11.51 68.64
C MET A 1 14.97 10.47 67.56
N LYS A 2 14.79 10.92 66.32
CA LYS A 2 14.69 10.14 65.09
C LYS A 2 15.91 9.24 64.89
N LYS A 3 15.71 8.05 64.30
CA LYS A 3 16.52 7.61 63.16
C LYS A 3 15.62 6.85 62.19
N ILE A 4 15.30 7.58 61.13
CA ILE A 4 14.64 7.16 59.90
C ILE A 4 15.64 6.31 59.12
N ILE A 5 15.25 5.10 58.70
CA ILE A 5 15.93 4.35 57.65
C ILE A 5 15.11 4.55 56.37
N ILE A 6 15.74 5.20 55.39
CA ILE A 6 15.22 5.46 54.05
C ILE A 6 15.41 4.17 53.25
N LEU A 7 14.32 3.49 52.87
CA LEU A 7 14.31 2.56 51.74
C LEU A 7 13.89 3.34 50.48
N THR A 8 14.75 3.35 49.48
CA THR A 8 14.56 4.00 48.19
C THR A 8 13.69 3.16 47.26
N LEU A 9 12.73 3.84 46.60
CA LEU A 9 12.05 3.55 45.32
C LEU A 9 12.44 2.21 44.66
N SER A 10 11.53 1.27 44.46
CA SER A 10 10.51 1.30 43.40
C SER A 10 9.48 0.23 43.71
N ILE A 11 8.19 0.48 43.46
CA ILE A 11 7.03 -0.39 43.80
C ILE A 11 6.52 -0.13 45.22
N LEU A 12 5.64 0.86 45.36
CA LEU A 12 4.50 0.93 46.31
C LEU A 12 3.92 2.35 46.25
N LEU A 13 2.87 2.54 45.45
CA LEU A 13 1.80 3.46 45.86
C LEU A 13 0.59 2.58 46.15
N ASN A 14 0.37 2.32 47.43
CA ASN A 14 -0.94 1.94 47.91
C ASN A 14 -1.11 2.54 49.31
N SER A 15 -1.64 3.76 49.36
CA SER A 15 -2.55 4.21 50.41
C SER A 15 -3.09 5.61 50.08
N ILE A 16 -4.42 5.68 49.98
CA ILE A 16 -5.31 6.85 49.83
C ILE A 16 -5.57 7.25 48.36
N PHE A 17 -6.79 6.94 47.92
CA PHE A 17 -7.30 6.76 46.54
C PHE A 17 -6.82 5.45 45.90
N ALA A 18 -7.65 4.40 46.00
CA ALA A 18 -7.64 3.34 45.02
C ALA A 18 -8.02 3.97 43.68
N PHE A 19 -7.03 4.45 42.92
CA PHE A 19 -7.26 4.70 41.51
C PHE A 19 -7.54 3.34 40.91
N ALA A 20 -8.82 3.10 40.59
CA ALA A 20 -9.21 1.97 39.78
C ALA A 20 -8.27 1.95 38.56
N SER A 21 -7.77 0.76 38.21
CA SER A 21 -7.02 0.60 36.96
C SER A 21 -7.84 1.24 35.84
N PRO A 22 -7.26 2.06 34.95
CA PRO A 22 -8.00 2.69 33.85
C PRO A 22 -8.41 1.66 32.77
N PHE A 23 -8.28 0.37 33.08
CA PHE A 23 -8.51 -0.76 32.21
C PHE A 23 -9.48 -1.73 32.87
N SER A 24 -10.36 -2.33 32.07
CA SER A 24 -11.16 -3.48 32.47
C SER A 24 -10.58 -4.76 31.88
N PHE A 25 -10.63 -5.85 32.64
CA PHE A 25 -10.07 -7.14 32.24
C PHE A 25 -11.08 -8.28 32.42
N SER A 26 -11.00 -9.30 31.56
CA SER A 26 -11.50 -10.65 31.85
C SER A 26 -10.34 -11.62 32.03
N PHE A 27 -10.59 -12.72 32.76
CA PHE A 27 -9.57 -13.68 33.17
C PHE A 27 -9.99 -15.08 32.72
N ASP A 28 -9.06 -15.80 32.09
CA ASP A 28 -9.21 -17.21 31.73
C ASP A 28 -8.39 -18.06 32.70
N GLU A 29 -9.10 -18.81 33.55
CA GLU A 29 -8.50 -19.66 34.57
C GLU A 29 -7.68 -20.82 34.00
N THR A 30 -8.05 -21.30 32.80
CA THR A 30 -7.46 -22.47 32.17
C THR A 30 -6.13 -22.14 31.52
N THR A 31 -6.05 -21.00 30.82
CA THR A 31 -4.83 -20.56 30.14
C THR A 31 -3.96 -19.64 31.01
N VAL A 32 -4.49 -19.15 32.14
CA VAL A 32 -3.84 -18.17 33.03
C VAL A 32 -3.52 -16.87 32.27
N GLU A 33 -4.48 -16.45 31.43
CA GLU A 33 -4.39 -15.27 30.59
C GLU A 33 -5.48 -14.24 30.91
N ALA A 34 -5.17 -12.98 30.69
CA ALA A 34 -6.10 -11.87 30.82
C ALA A 34 -6.35 -11.20 29.46
N THR A 35 -7.60 -10.79 29.23
CA THR A 35 -8.00 -9.97 28.08
C THR A 35 -8.34 -8.56 28.56
N LEU A 36 -7.67 -7.55 28.02
CA LEU A 36 -8.04 -6.14 28.23
C LEU A 36 -9.28 -5.82 27.41
N LEU A 37 -10.41 -5.60 28.07
CA LEU A 37 -11.72 -5.40 27.44
C LEU A 37 -11.94 -3.95 27.00
N SER A 38 -11.59 -3.00 27.85
CA SER A 38 -11.70 -1.57 27.55
C SER A 38 -10.73 -0.74 28.35
N ALA A 39 -10.40 0.43 27.81
CA ALA A 39 -9.67 1.48 28.50
C ALA A 39 -10.50 2.76 28.59
N GLU A 40 -10.34 3.50 29.68
CA GLU A 40 -11.00 4.79 29.86
C GLU A 40 -10.63 5.79 28.76
N LYS A 41 -11.51 6.75 28.46
CA LYS A 41 -11.19 7.82 27.48
C LYS A 41 -10.35 8.94 28.09
N SER A 42 -10.23 8.96 29.41
CA SER A 42 -9.43 9.88 30.24
C SER A 42 -7.95 9.51 30.35
N LEU A 43 -7.46 8.51 29.60
CA LEU A 43 -6.07 8.06 29.68
C LEU A 43 -5.06 9.21 29.59
N SER A 44 -3.95 9.03 30.29
CA SER A 44 -2.75 9.85 30.17
C SER A 44 -2.17 9.79 28.75
N LYS A 45 -1.27 10.73 28.45
CA LYS A 45 -0.55 10.76 27.18
C LYS A 45 0.33 9.53 26.96
N ALA A 46 0.99 9.06 28.02
CA ALA A 46 1.77 7.83 27.99
C ALA A 46 0.99 6.74 28.73
N VAL A 47 0.73 5.63 28.04
CA VAL A 47 -0.04 4.49 28.56
C VAL A 47 0.87 3.27 28.62
N VAL A 48 0.86 2.57 29.75
CA VAL A 48 1.56 1.31 29.92
C VAL A 48 0.54 0.25 30.27
N ILE A 49 0.36 -0.73 29.40
CA ILE A 49 -0.45 -1.91 29.70
C ILE A 49 0.45 -2.89 30.46
N PRO A 50 0.04 -3.38 31.65
CA PRO A 50 0.87 -4.29 32.43
C PRO A 50 1.03 -5.65 31.72
N ASP A 51 2.19 -6.29 31.88
CA ASP A 51 2.45 -7.64 31.36
C ASP A 51 1.56 -8.71 32.03
N SER A 52 1.18 -8.46 33.29
CA SER A 52 0.29 -9.32 34.06
C SER A 52 -0.58 -8.52 35.00
N VAL A 53 -1.77 -9.03 35.28
CA VAL A 53 -2.74 -8.45 36.21
C VAL A 53 -3.10 -9.46 37.30
N GLU A 54 -3.26 -8.98 38.53
CA GLU A 54 -3.69 -9.80 39.65
C GLU A 54 -5.23 -9.82 39.74
N ASN A 55 -5.79 -11.01 39.97
CA ASN A 55 -7.20 -11.19 40.33
C ASN A 55 -7.30 -12.31 41.37
N GLY A 56 -7.86 -12.01 42.55
CA GLY A 56 -8.03 -13.00 43.62
C GLY A 56 -6.74 -13.67 44.11
N GLY A 57 -5.60 -12.96 44.11
CA GLY A 57 -4.30 -13.49 44.52
C GLY A 57 -3.57 -14.32 43.46
N LYS A 58 -4.13 -14.46 42.26
CA LYS A 58 -3.50 -15.11 41.09
C LYS A 58 -3.12 -14.06 40.05
N TYR A 59 -1.99 -14.26 39.38
CA TYR A 59 -1.51 -13.40 38.31
C TYR A 59 -1.81 -14.02 36.94
N TYR A 60 -2.33 -13.21 36.02
CA TYR A 60 -2.70 -13.61 34.66
C TYR A 60 -1.91 -12.77 33.68
N ALA A 61 -1.29 -13.41 32.68
CA ALA A 61 -0.56 -12.70 31.65
C ALA A 61 -1.53 -11.97 30.72
N VAL A 62 -1.33 -10.68 30.47
CA VAL A 62 -2.17 -9.94 29.51
C VAL A 62 -1.77 -10.36 28.10
N SER A 63 -2.55 -11.25 27.49
CA SER A 63 -2.26 -11.85 26.19
C SER A 63 -3.21 -11.38 25.08
N LYS A 64 -4.28 -10.66 25.42
CA LYS A 64 -5.31 -10.23 24.46
C LYS A 64 -5.75 -8.80 24.72
N ILE A 65 -5.97 -8.03 23.65
CA ILE A 65 -6.68 -6.75 23.67
C ILE A 65 -7.98 -6.95 22.89
N ALA A 66 -9.12 -6.63 23.49
CA ALA A 66 -10.42 -6.83 22.87
C ALA A 66 -10.70 -5.81 21.75
N LYS A 67 -11.73 -6.11 20.96
CA LYS A 67 -12.28 -5.18 19.95
C LYS A 67 -12.56 -3.83 20.59
N GLN A 68 -12.14 -2.75 19.92
CA GLN A 68 -12.38 -1.35 20.32
C GLN A 68 -11.84 -0.92 21.70
N ALA A 69 -10.99 -1.72 22.36
CA ALA A 69 -10.58 -1.47 23.74
C ALA A 69 -10.01 -0.05 23.97
N PHE A 70 -9.22 0.46 23.01
CA PHE A 70 -8.63 1.81 23.02
C PHE A 70 -9.23 2.74 21.96
N ALA A 71 -10.31 2.35 21.25
CA ALA A 71 -10.87 3.17 20.18
C ALA A 71 -11.21 4.59 20.68
N LYS A 72 -10.82 5.64 19.95
CA LYS A 72 -11.04 7.05 20.30
C LYS A 72 -10.35 7.50 21.59
N CYS A 73 -9.28 6.85 22.05
CA CYS A 73 -8.44 7.35 23.14
C CYS A 73 -7.58 8.54 22.67
N GLY A 74 -8.22 9.67 22.36
CA GLY A 74 -7.63 10.82 21.65
C GLY A 74 -6.59 11.66 22.41
N LYS A 75 -6.25 11.30 23.66
CA LYS A 75 -5.14 11.93 24.41
C LYS A 75 -3.87 11.10 24.41
N MET A 76 -3.96 9.81 24.10
CA MET A 76 -2.85 8.88 24.15
C MET A 76 -1.87 9.19 23.02
N GLU A 77 -0.63 9.52 23.37
CA GLU A 77 0.48 9.76 22.46
C GLU A 77 1.39 8.54 22.30
N THR A 78 1.53 7.73 23.36
CA THR A 78 2.31 6.47 23.33
C THR A 78 1.59 5.38 24.10
N VAL A 79 1.78 4.13 23.65
CA VAL A 79 1.29 2.94 24.36
C VAL A 79 2.37 1.86 24.38
N LYS A 80 2.69 1.35 25.57
CA LYS A 80 3.51 0.14 25.73
C LYS A 80 2.58 -1.06 25.84
N LEU A 81 2.67 -1.96 24.86
CA LEU A 81 1.91 -3.21 24.82
C LEU A 81 2.58 -4.29 25.70
N PRO A 82 1.80 -5.27 26.21
CA PRO A 82 2.34 -6.40 26.96
C PRO A 82 3.24 -7.29 26.10
N SER A 83 4.33 -7.78 26.66
CA SER A 83 5.30 -8.66 26.00
C SER A 83 4.76 -10.02 25.58
N LYS A 84 3.69 -10.50 26.24
CA LYS A 84 3.04 -11.79 25.95
C LYS A 84 1.75 -11.63 25.12
N LEU A 85 1.54 -10.46 24.52
CA LEU A 85 0.37 -10.18 23.71
C LEU A 85 0.36 -11.06 22.45
N LYS A 86 -0.74 -11.78 22.24
CA LYS A 86 -0.96 -12.69 21.11
C LYS A 86 -2.05 -12.18 20.16
N ILE A 87 -3.08 -11.53 20.71
CA ILE A 87 -4.27 -11.12 19.95
C ILE A 87 -4.56 -9.64 20.19
N ILE A 88 -4.69 -8.91 19.08
CA ILE A 88 -5.28 -7.58 19.06
C ILE A 88 -6.66 -7.71 18.41
N GLY A 89 -7.69 -7.17 19.04
CA GLY A 89 -9.05 -7.19 18.52
C GLY A 89 -9.25 -6.14 17.42
N PRO A 90 -10.19 -6.35 16.49
CA PRO A 90 -10.47 -5.37 15.46
C PRO A 90 -10.79 -3.99 16.03
N THR A 91 -10.39 -2.94 15.31
CA THR A 91 -10.66 -1.55 15.74
C THR A 91 -10.05 -1.20 17.11
N ALA A 92 -9.13 -2.00 17.67
CA ALA A 92 -8.65 -1.82 19.05
C ALA A 92 -8.11 -0.42 19.32
N PHE A 93 -7.40 0.19 18.37
CA PHE A 93 -6.78 1.51 18.49
C PHE A 93 -7.35 2.54 17.51
N ALA A 94 -8.48 2.27 16.86
CA ALA A 94 -9.04 3.18 15.86
C ALA A 94 -9.28 4.57 16.43
N GLU A 95 -9.02 5.60 15.62
CA GLU A 95 -9.20 7.02 15.97
C GLU A 95 -8.43 7.44 17.24
N CYS A 96 -7.34 6.75 17.60
CA CYS A 96 -6.36 7.27 18.57
C CYS A 96 -5.55 8.40 17.92
N SER A 97 -6.20 9.53 17.65
CA SER A 97 -5.72 10.59 16.78
C SER A 97 -4.43 11.29 17.22
N LYS A 98 -3.97 11.06 18.46
CA LYS A 98 -2.72 11.58 19.01
C LYS A 98 -1.62 10.53 19.16
N LEU A 99 -1.91 9.25 18.92
CA LEU A 99 -0.92 8.18 19.02
C LEU A 99 0.16 8.41 17.97
N LYS A 100 1.42 8.54 18.42
CA LYS A 100 2.56 8.87 17.57
C LYS A 100 3.36 7.65 17.12
N SER A 101 3.50 6.67 18.01
CA SER A 101 4.21 5.45 17.69
C SER A 101 3.66 4.26 18.45
N ILE A 102 3.82 3.08 17.85
CA ILE A 102 3.50 1.83 18.51
C ILE A 102 4.48 0.73 18.11
N VAL A 103 4.88 -0.06 19.10
CA VAL A 103 5.65 -1.29 18.89
C VAL A 103 4.71 -2.46 19.12
N ILE A 104 4.44 -3.21 18.06
CA ILE A 104 3.65 -4.43 18.13
C ILE A 104 4.59 -5.56 18.60
N PRO A 105 4.31 -6.21 19.75
CA PRO A 105 5.20 -7.20 20.33
C PRO A 105 5.24 -8.50 19.51
N ASP A 106 6.33 -9.24 19.66
CA ASP A 106 6.45 -10.58 19.10
C ASP A 106 5.34 -11.51 19.64
N GLY A 107 4.83 -12.39 18.79
CA GLY A 107 3.70 -13.27 19.10
C GLY A 107 2.35 -12.77 18.61
N VAL A 108 2.25 -11.52 18.14
CA VAL A 108 1.08 -11.02 17.41
C VAL A 108 1.18 -11.46 15.95
N ASP A 109 0.29 -12.37 15.55
CA ASP A 109 0.23 -12.92 14.20
C ASP A 109 -0.51 -12.03 13.19
N VAL A 110 -1.44 -11.19 13.65
CA VAL A 110 -2.36 -10.45 12.78
C VAL A 110 -2.55 -9.02 13.29
N ILE A 111 -2.44 -8.04 12.40
CA ILE A 111 -3.01 -6.70 12.62
C ILE A 111 -4.44 -6.73 12.08
N PRO A 112 -5.47 -6.70 12.94
CA PRO A 112 -6.85 -6.91 12.52
C PRO A 112 -7.41 -5.69 11.76
N HIS A 113 -8.59 -5.88 11.17
CA HIS A 113 -9.21 -4.83 10.39
C HIS A 113 -9.48 -3.58 11.21
N HIS A 114 -9.29 -2.42 10.58
CA HIS A 114 -9.47 -1.10 11.19
C HIS A 114 -8.63 -0.85 12.47
N CYS A 115 -7.60 -1.64 12.77
CA CYS A 115 -6.91 -1.59 14.07
C CYS A 115 -6.42 -0.19 14.44
N PHE A 116 -5.82 0.53 13.50
CA PHE A 116 -5.27 1.88 13.64
C PHE A 116 -5.92 2.89 12.68
N PHE A 117 -7.08 2.57 12.12
CA PHE A 117 -7.88 3.44 11.24
C PHE A 117 -8.00 4.87 11.81
N PHE A 118 -7.67 5.89 11.02
CA PHE A 118 -7.64 7.31 11.45
C PHE A 118 -6.77 7.64 12.67
N CYS A 119 -5.69 6.89 12.94
CA CYS A 119 -4.63 7.35 13.85
C CYS A 119 -3.77 8.42 13.17
N ALA A 120 -4.33 9.62 12.99
CA ALA A 120 -3.77 10.65 12.12
C ALA A 120 -2.38 11.16 12.51
N SER A 121 -1.97 11.05 13.78
CA SER A 121 -0.63 11.43 14.25
C SER A 121 0.38 10.27 14.28
N LEU A 122 0.00 9.07 13.83
CA LEU A 122 0.85 7.88 13.91
C LEU A 122 1.99 8.03 12.91
N GLU A 123 3.20 8.28 13.41
CA GLU A 123 4.41 8.53 12.63
C GLU A 123 5.18 7.23 12.32
N SER A 124 5.16 6.26 13.25
CA SER A 124 5.88 5.00 13.11
C SER A 124 5.17 3.81 13.74
N VAL A 125 5.34 2.65 13.11
CA VAL A 125 4.83 1.36 13.57
C VAL A 125 5.96 0.35 13.44
N THR A 126 6.27 -0.35 14.53
CA THR A 126 7.17 -1.51 14.49
C THR A 126 6.33 -2.78 14.45
N LEU A 127 6.42 -3.52 13.34
CA LEU A 127 5.76 -4.81 13.15
C LEU A 127 6.67 -5.96 13.61
N PRO A 128 6.13 -7.03 14.22
CA PRO A 128 6.95 -8.13 14.71
C PRO A 128 7.39 -9.04 13.55
N SER A 129 8.54 -9.68 13.71
CA SER A 129 9.14 -10.56 12.70
C SER A 129 8.32 -11.83 12.39
N SER A 130 7.31 -12.12 13.22
CA SER A 130 6.40 -13.26 13.09
C SER A 130 5.05 -12.89 12.46
N LEU A 131 4.79 -11.61 12.17
CA LEU A 131 3.51 -11.13 11.67
C LEU A 131 3.13 -11.84 10.37
N LYS A 132 1.90 -12.36 10.29
CA LYS A 132 1.40 -13.12 9.13
C LYS A 132 0.50 -12.28 8.24
N SER A 133 -0.34 -11.41 8.80
CA SER A 133 -1.23 -10.57 8.01
C SER A 133 -1.47 -9.18 8.58
N ILE A 134 -1.75 -8.26 7.66
CA ILE A 134 -2.25 -6.92 7.92
C ILE A 134 -3.60 -6.86 7.22
N GLU A 135 -4.69 -6.83 7.99
CA GLU A 135 -6.05 -6.91 7.45
C GLU A 135 -6.53 -5.58 6.86
N HIS A 136 -7.69 -5.61 6.21
CA HIS A 136 -8.27 -4.45 5.53
C HIS A 136 -8.43 -3.23 6.45
N ASP A 137 -8.17 -2.03 5.91
CA ASP A 137 -8.28 -0.74 6.60
C ASP A 137 -7.41 -0.59 7.86
N ALA A 138 -6.44 -1.49 8.10
CA ALA A 138 -5.68 -1.52 9.36
C ALA A 138 -4.99 -0.20 9.71
N PHE A 139 -4.42 0.50 8.71
CA PHE A 139 -3.69 1.76 8.84
C PHE A 139 -4.16 2.83 7.83
N ILE A 140 -5.41 2.76 7.36
CA ILE A 140 -5.93 3.79 6.46
C ILE A 140 -5.99 5.15 7.18
N ALA A 141 -5.60 6.20 6.45
CA ALA A 141 -5.57 7.58 6.91
C ALA A 141 -4.75 7.80 8.21
N CYS A 142 -3.71 6.99 8.43
CA CYS A 142 -2.60 7.30 9.32
C CYS A 142 -1.70 8.37 8.69
N ARG A 143 -2.24 9.58 8.52
CA ARG A 143 -1.68 10.66 7.69
C ARG A 143 -0.29 11.18 8.07
N SER A 144 0.28 10.77 9.20
CA SER A 144 1.65 11.08 9.61
C SER A 144 2.63 9.92 9.44
N LEU A 145 2.17 8.73 9.04
CA LEU A 145 3.02 7.54 8.92
C LEU A 145 4.01 7.75 7.78
N GLN A 146 5.31 7.70 8.09
CA GLN A 146 6.34 8.13 7.13
C GLN A 146 6.93 6.98 6.32
N THR A 147 7.11 5.83 6.97
CA THR A 147 7.70 4.63 6.40
C THR A 147 7.01 3.41 7.00
N ILE A 148 7.01 2.30 6.28
CA ILE A 148 6.61 1.00 6.83
C ILE A 148 7.54 -0.09 6.32
N TYR A 149 8.03 -0.91 7.26
CA TYR A 149 8.81 -2.10 6.97
C TYR A 149 7.89 -3.33 7.08
N ILE A 150 7.76 -4.09 6.00
CA ILE A 150 6.93 -5.30 5.91
C ILE A 150 7.82 -6.52 6.15
N PRO A 151 7.67 -7.24 7.28
CA PRO A 151 8.46 -8.43 7.57
C PRO A 151 8.22 -9.56 6.55
N LYS A 152 9.23 -10.40 6.31
CA LYS A 152 9.17 -11.51 5.32
C LYS A 152 8.16 -12.60 5.68
N SER A 153 7.63 -12.58 6.90
CA SER A 153 6.59 -13.49 7.41
C SER A 153 5.19 -13.07 6.96
N VAL A 154 4.99 -11.83 6.52
CA VAL A 154 3.69 -11.35 6.05
C VAL A 154 3.33 -12.07 4.75
N ARG A 155 2.08 -12.53 4.67
CA ARG A 155 1.49 -13.22 3.50
C ARG A 155 0.36 -12.44 2.88
N HIS A 156 -0.23 -11.52 3.63
CA HIS A 156 -1.41 -10.78 3.20
C HIS A 156 -1.38 -9.35 3.72
N ILE A 157 -1.56 -8.40 2.80
CA ILE A 157 -1.92 -7.01 3.07
C ILE A 157 -3.31 -6.80 2.49
N GLY A 158 -4.29 -6.52 3.35
CA GLY A 158 -5.69 -6.39 2.97
C GLY A 158 -5.99 -5.10 2.21
N SER A 159 -7.21 -5.04 1.65
CA SER A 159 -7.66 -3.87 0.91
C SER A 159 -7.60 -2.61 1.77
N TRP A 160 -7.21 -1.48 1.17
CA TRP A 160 -7.06 -0.19 1.86
C TRP A 160 -6.13 -0.18 3.09
N ALA A 161 -5.37 -1.25 3.37
CA ALA A 161 -4.61 -1.38 4.61
C ALA A 161 -3.71 -0.18 4.93
N PHE A 162 -3.14 0.46 3.90
CA PHE A 162 -2.34 1.67 3.99
C PHE A 162 -2.85 2.80 3.10
N GLY A 163 -4.13 2.82 2.73
CA GLY A 163 -4.71 3.88 1.92
C GLY A 163 -4.74 5.25 2.63
N GLU A 164 -4.77 6.34 1.87
CA GLU A 164 -4.84 7.73 2.36
C GLU A 164 -3.68 8.11 3.32
N ASN A 165 -2.56 7.41 3.23
CA ASN A 165 -1.35 7.70 4.01
C ASN A 165 -0.47 8.74 3.30
N LEU A 166 -0.93 9.99 3.36
CA LEU A 166 -0.35 11.13 2.63
C LEU A 166 1.12 11.44 2.96
N ALA A 167 1.64 10.97 4.11
CA ALA A 167 3.04 11.15 4.52
C ALA A 167 3.91 9.91 4.27
N LEU A 168 3.34 8.80 3.81
CA LEU A 168 4.05 7.53 3.64
C LEU A 168 4.94 7.59 2.41
N LYS A 169 6.22 7.86 2.61
CA LYS A 169 7.20 8.10 1.53
C LYS A 169 7.75 6.81 0.92
N SER A 170 7.88 5.76 1.73
CA SER A 170 8.41 4.47 1.29
C SER A 170 7.77 3.31 2.02
N VAL A 171 7.72 2.19 1.32
CA VAL A 171 7.39 0.86 1.84
C VAL A 171 8.59 -0.02 1.54
N GLU A 172 9.12 -0.65 2.57
CA GLU A 172 10.24 -1.59 2.46
C GLU A 172 9.75 -3.00 2.70
N PHE A 173 10.01 -3.91 1.77
CA PHE A 173 9.68 -5.32 1.92
C PHE A 173 10.93 -6.10 2.30
N GLU A 174 10.91 -6.80 3.44
CA GLU A 174 12.00 -7.70 3.82
C GLU A 174 12.11 -8.84 2.78
N SER A 175 13.31 -9.04 2.24
CA SER A 175 13.54 -10.12 1.28
C SER A 175 13.26 -11.49 1.91
N GLY A 176 12.58 -12.35 1.14
CA GLY A 176 12.24 -13.69 1.56
C GLY A 176 11.85 -14.58 0.37
N ASN A 177 11.48 -15.82 0.68
CA ASN A 177 11.05 -16.84 -0.28
C ASN A 177 9.55 -17.14 -0.21
N ASN A 178 8.80 -16.28 0.48
CA ASN A 178 7.39 -16.49 0.73
C ASN A 178 6.56 -15.59 -0.18
N THR A 179 5.38 -16.05 -0.54
CA THR A 179 4.48 -15.24 -1.36
C THR A 179 3.74 -14.18 -0.54
N LEU A 180 3.44 -13.05 -1.19
CA LEU A 180 2.71 -11.93 -0.61
C LEU A 180 1.57 -11.49 -1.54
N SER A 181 0.35 -11.55 -1.03
CA SER A 181 -0.84 -10.98 -1.66
C SER A 181 -1.13 -9.58 -1.11
N ILE A 182 -1.33 -8.61 -2.01
CA ILE A 182 -1.68 -7.22 -1.69
C ILE A 182 -3.06 -6.93 -2.26
N GLY A 183 -4.03 -6.57 -1.41
CA GLY A 183 -5.42 -6.34 -1.77
C GLY A 183 -5.70 -4.99 -2.43
N ASP A 184 -6.93 -4.82 -2.90
CA ASP A 184 -7.36 -3.63 -3.64
C ASP A 184 -7.13 -2.34 -2.85
N HIS A 185 -6.69 -1.28 -3.52
CA HIS A 185 -6.45 0.04 -2.91
C HIS A 185 -5.48 0.03 -1.71
N ALA A 186 -4.68 -1.02 -1.51
CA ALA A 186 -3.87 -1.17 -0.29
C ALA A 186 -2.97 0.04 0.00
N PHE A 187 -2.50 0.76 -1.01
CA PHE A 187 -1.72 2.00 -0.90
C PHE A 187 -2.35 3.18 -1.66
N ASP A 188 -3.66 3.16 -1.94
CA ASP A 188 -4.36 4.22 -2.67
C ASP A 188 -4.17 5.59 -1.98
N ARG A 189 -3.88 6.63 -2.77
CA ARG A 189 -3.54 7.99 -2.33
C ARG A 189 -2.44 8.06 -1.27
N SER A 190 -1.48 7.14 -1.29
CA SER A 190 -0.31 7.23 -0.41
C SER A 190 0.71 8.24 -0.94
N GLY A 191 1.47 8.85 -0.02
CA GLY A 191 2.54 9.82 -0.33
C GLY A 191 3.84 9.20 -0.85
N LEU A 192 3.78 8.02 -1.49
CA LEU A 192 4.96 7.24 -1.88
C LEU A 192 5.80 8.06 -2.86
N GLU A 193 7.11 8.12 -2.65
CA GLU A 193 8.04 8.82 -3.56
C GLU A 193 8.77 7.84 -4.49
N THR A 194 9.05 6.64 -4.00
CA THR A 194 9.71 5.55 -4.74
C THR A 194 9.09 4.21 -4.35
N LEU A 195 9.00 3.28 -5.30
CA LEU A 195 8.45 1.95 -5.04
C LEU A 195 9.23 0.85 -5.75
N VAL A 196 9.49 -0.24 -5.03
CA VAL A 196 9.89 -1.53 -5.61
C VAL A 196 8.86 -2.57 -5.20
N ILE A 197 8.18 -3.17 -6.18
CA ILE A 197 7.32 -4.34 -5.97
C ILE A 197 8.19 -5.58 -6.23
N PRO A 198 8.57 -6.34 -5.18
CA PRO A 198 9.52 -7.43 -5.31
C PRO A 198 8.91 -8.65 -6.01
N SER A 199 9.79 -9.53 -6.51
CA SER A 199 9.39 -10.72 -7.28
C SER A 199 8.51 -11.73 -6.54
N PHE A 200 8.53 -11.72 -5.20
CA PHE A 200 7.74 -12.63 -4.38
C PHE A 200 6.29 -12.16 -4.13
N VAL A 201 5.89 -10.97 -4.62
CA VAL A 201 4.48 -10.58 -4.65
C VAL A 201 3.76 -11.44 -5.68
N ASP A 202 2.85 -12.32 -5.26
CA ASP A 202 2.16 -13.27 -6.15
C ASP A 202 0.82 -12.74 -6.67
N SER A 203 0.25 -11.75 -5.98
CA SER A 203 -1.05 -11.18 -6.29
C SER A 203 -1.09 -9.70 -5.93
N LEU A 204 -1.57 -8.88 -6.86
CA LEU A 204 -1.93 -7.49 -6.66
C LEU A 204 -3.43 -7.30 -6.93
N GLY A 205 -4.10 -6.56 -6.06
CA GLY A 205 -5.47 -6.09 -6.28
C GLY A 205 -5.55 -4.95 -7.30
N GLU A 206 -6.76 -4.49 -7.56
CA GLU A 206 -7.00 -3.30 -8.39
C GLU A 206 -6.70 -2.02 -7.59
N TYR A 207 -6.31 -0.94 -8.28
CA TYR A 207 -6.08 0.39 -7.67
C TYR A 207 -5.01 0.45 -6.56
N VAL A 208 -4.12 -0.54 -6.45
CA VAL A 208 -3.20 -0.67 -5.30
C VAL A 208 -2.38 0.59 -5.02
N PHE A 209 -1.86 1.26 -6.04
CA PHE A 209 -1.11 2.53 -5.92
C PHE A 209 -1.82 3.68 -6.65
N ASN A 210 -3.14 3.59 -6.80
CA ASN A 210 -3.95 4.65 -7.38
C ASN A 210 -3.71 5.98 -6.65
N GLY A 211 -3.63 7.08 -7.39
CA GLY A 211 -3.49 8.42 -6.81
C GLY A 211 -2.23 8.64 -5.98
N CYS A 212 -1.19 7.80 -6.09
CA CYS A 212 0.13 8.06 -5.48
C CYS A 212 0.84 9.20 -6.22
N GLY A 213 0.28 10.42 -6.11
CA GLY A 213 0.65 11.57 -6.94
C GLY A 213 2.09 12.04 -6.76
N SER A 214 2.75 11.67 -5.65
CA SER A 214 4.16 11.99 -5.37
C SER A 214 5.15 10.93 -5.85
N LEU A 215 4.67 9.83 -6.43
CA LEU A 215 5.50 8.70 -6.85
C LEU A 215 6.33 9.11 -8.07
N LYS A 216 7.66 9.16 -7.92
CA LYS A 216 8.61 9.60 -8.95
C LYS A 216 9.08 8.45 -9.83
N SER A 217 9.25 7.26 -9.24
CA SER A 217 9.72 6.05 -9.90
C SER A 217 9.14 4.78 -9.30
N ALA A 218 8.89 3.80 -10.15
CA ALA A 218 8.44 2.47 -9.75
C ALA A 218 9.18 1.37 -10.52
N ILE A 219 9.59 0.33 -9.78
CA ILE A 219 10.13 -0.92 -10.32
C ILE A 219 9.18 -2.05 -9.94
N VAL A 220 8.71 -2.81 -10.93
CA VAL A 220 7.83 -3.96 -10.74
C VAL A 220 8.60 -5.21 -11.16
N GLU A 221 9.05 -5.99 -10.18
CA GLU A 221 9.85 -7.21 -10.38
C GLU A 221 9.00 -8.50 -10.32
N THR A 222 7.71 -8.39 -10.01
CA THR A 222 6.81 -9.54 -9.90
C THR A 222 6.38 -10.11 -11.26
N ASP A 223 6.35 -11.43 -11.34
CA ASP A 223 5.92 -12.22 -12.50
C ASP A 223 4.39 -12.41 -12.53
N LEU A 224 3.61 -11.37 -12.24
CA LEU A 224 2.15 -11.39 -12.39
C LEU A 224 1.78 -11.69 -13.84
N ASP A 225 0.72 -12.46 -14.07
CA ASP A 225 0.21 -12.65 -15.42
C ASP A 225 -0.28 -11.33 -16.04
N THR A 226 -1.00 -10.52 -15.25
CA THR A 226 -1.55 -9.23 -15.66
C THR A 226 -1.30 -8.19 -14.59
N LEU A 227 -0.79 -7.01 -14.98
CA LEU A 227 -0.79 -5.84 -14.09
C LEU A 227 -2.24 -5.35 -13.91
N PRO A 228 -2.78 -5.29 -12.68
CA PRO A 228 -4.20 -5.02 -12.46
C PRO A 228 -4.69 -3.65 -12.93
N LYS A 229 -6.02 -3.48 -12.91
CA LYS A 229 -6.66 -2.23 -13.32
C LYS A 229 -6.20 -1.09 -12.42
N MET A 230 -5.93 0.06 -13.06
CA MET A 230 -5.68 1.32 -12.37
C MET A 230 -4.55 1.27 -11.32
N THR A 231 -3.61 0.31 -11.41
CA THR A 231 -2.58 0.10 -10.40
C THR A 231 -1.78 1.35 -10.08
N PHE A 232 -1.41 2.14 -11.08
CA PHE A 232 -0.68 3.41 -10.96
C PHE A 232 -1.45 4.59 -11.56
N HIS A 233 -2.79 4.51 -11.64
CA HIS A 233 -3.58 5.63 -12.15
C HIS A 233 -3.32 6.91 -11.33
N SER A 234 -3.25 8.05 -12.00
CA SER A 234 -2.99 9.36 -11.37
C SER A 234 -1.70 9.43 -10.53
N CYS A 235 -0.67 8.66 -10.87
CA CYS A 235 0.68 8.85 -10.34
C CYS A 235 1.38 10.00 -11.09
N GLU A 236 0.91 11.23 -10.86
CA GLU A 236 1.21 12.38 -11.71
C GLU A 236 2.69 12.79 -11.75
N ASP A 237 3.44 12.54 -10.66
CA ASP A 237 4.87 12.86 -10.59
C ASP A 237 5.79 11.79 -11.18
N MET A 238 5.25 10.65 -11.64
CA MET A 238 6.06 9.53 -12.09
C MET A 238 6.81 9.91 -13.36
N THR A 239 8.14 9.76 -13.37
CA THR A 239 8.98 10.09 -14.53
C THR A 239 9.54 8.84 -15.22
N GLU A 240 9.69 7.76 -14.46
CA GLU A 240 10.25 6.50 -14.90
C GLU A 240 9.52 5.29 -14.31
N LEU A 241 9.37 4.27 -15.14
CA LEU A 241 8.72 3.01 -14.80
C LEU A 241 9.52 1.85 -15.38
N SER A 242 9.79 0.83 -14.58
CA SER A 242 10.41 -0.42 -15.06
C SER A 242 9.54 -1.62 -14.73
N LEU A 243 9.00 -2.27 -15.77
CA LEU A 243 8.27 -3.53 -15.65
C LEU A 243 9.23 -4.67 -16.01
N ASN A 244 9.87 -5.26 -14.99
CA ASN A 244 10.94 -6.25 -15.13
C ASN A 244 10.46 -7.70 -14.98
N GLY A 245 9.25 -7.91 -14.48
CA GLY A 245 8.66 -9.24 -14.37
C GLY A 245 8.12 -9.80 -15.70
N ALA A 246 7.74 -11.07 -15.70
CA ALA A 246 7.25 -11.82 -16.84
C ALA A 246 5.73 -11.69 -17.05
N MET A 247 5.20 -10.46 -17.15
CA MET A 247 3.76 -10.23 -17.36
C MET A 247 3.31 -10.32 -18.82
N ASN A 248 2.12 -10.88 -19.02
CA ASN A 248 1.46 -11.04 -20.32
C ASN A 248 0.57 -9.84 -20.67
N ALA A 249 0.03 -9.11 -19.70
CA ALA A 249 -0.88 -8.00 -19.99
C ALA A 249 -0.75 -6.81 -19.01
N ILE A 250 -1.08 -5.63 -19.52
CA ILE A 250 -1.32 -4.42 -18.73
C ILE A 250 -2.82 -4.13 -18.81
N ALA A 251 -3.52 -4.11 -17.68
CA ALA A 251 -4.97 -3.94 -17.67
C ALA A 251 -5.42 -2.48 -17.85
N TYR A 252 -6.74 -2.29 -17.83
CA TYR A 252 -7.42 -1.00 -17.99
C TYR A 252 -6.83 0.10 -17.10
N GLY A 253 -6.43 1.20 -17.73
CA GLY A 253 -6.02 2.42 -17.04
C GLY A 253 -4.80 2.29 -16.12
N ALA A 254 -4.01 1.21 -16.21
CA ALA A 254 -2.96 0.90 -15.24
C ALA A 254 -1.97 2.05 -15.00
N PHE A 255 -1.71 2.89 -16.00
CA PHE A 255 -0.84 4.07 -15.93
C PHE A 255 -1.53 5.35 -16.42
N SER A 256 -2.86 5.36 -16.48
CA SER A 256 -3.61 6.54 -16.91
C SER A 256 -3.31 7.74 -16.01
N ASP A 257 -3.20 8.94 -16.59
CA ASP A 257 -2.85 10.19 -15.90
C ASP A 257 -1.47 10.20 -15.22
N CYS A 258 -0.54 9.31 -15.61
CA CYS A 258 0.89 9.44 -15.27
C CYS A 258 1.53 10.58 -16.10
N LYS A 259 1.13 11.83 -15.81
CA LYS A 259 1.39 13.01 -16.65
C LYS A 259 2.87 13.31 -16.89
N LYS A 260 3.75 12.97 -15.94
CA LYS A 260 5.21 13.17 -16.08
C LYS A 260 5.96 11.98 -16.66
N LEU A 261 5.29 10.85 -16.94
CA LEU A 261 5.96 9.61 -17.33
C LEU A 261 6.63 9.80 -18.67
N SER A 262 7.94 9.53 -18.73
CA SER A 262 8.77 9.78 -19.91
C SER A 262 9.65 8.59 -20.31
N ARG A 263 9.98 7.72 -19.35
CA ARG A 263 10.78 6.51 -19.57
C ARG A 263 10.01 5.30 -19.09
N ILE A 264 9.83 4.32 -19.97
CA ILE A 264 9.12 3.09 -19.67
C ILE A 264 9.93 1.91 -20.21
N THR A 265 10.22 0.95 -19.33
CA THR A 265 10.63 -0.40 -19.74
C THR A 265 9.40 -1.30 -19.69
N LEU A 266 9.03 -1.85 -20.84
CA LEU A 266 7.94 -2.83 -20.97
C LEU A 266 8.49 -4.26 -20.89
N PRO A 267 7.68 -5.23 -20.42
CA PRO A 267 8.11 -6.62 -20.30
C PRO A 267 8.10 -7.30 -21.68
N ASN A 268 9.16 -8.05 -22.00
CA ASN A 268 9.34 -8.64 -23.33
C ASN A 268 8.25 -9.66 -23.73
N MET A 269 7.58 -10.26 -22.74
CA MET A 269 6.52 -11.26 -22.95
C MET A 269 5.12 -10.64 -23.09
N LEU A 270 5.01 -9.31 -23.05
CA LEU A 270 3.74 -8.59 -23.12
C LEU A 270 2.97 -8.93 -24.41
N LYS A 271 1.72 -9.37 -24.24
CA LYS A 271 0.77 -9.72 -25.30
C LYS A 271 -0.30 -8.66 -25.50
N GLU A 272 -0.69 -7.96 -24.44
CA GLU A 272 -1.80 -7.02 -24.45
C GLU A 272 -1.51 -5.75 -23.65
N ILE A 273 -1.83 -4.61 -24.24
CA ILE A 273 -1.93 -3.31 -23.55
C ILE A 273 -3.42 -2.93 -23.53
N GLY A 274 -3.99 -2.82 -22.34
CA GLY A 274 -5.42 -2.61 -22.15
C GLY A 274 -5.92 -1.20 -22.50
N VAL A 275 -7.24 -1.06 -22.46
CA VAL A 275 -7.95 0.21 -22.69
C VAL A 275 -7.45 1.29 -21.73
N ASN A 276 -7.20 2.50 -22.23
CA ASN A 276 -6.68 3.64 -21.46
C ASN A 276 -5.36 3.40 -20.71
N ALA A 277 -4.61 2.33 -20.99
CA ALA A 277 -3.48 1.91 -20.15
C ALA A 277 -2.44 3.03 -19.91
N PHE A 278 -2.20 3.89 -20.89
CA PHE A 278 -1.32 5.07 -20.82
C PHE A 278 -2.05 6.35 -21.26
N ASP A 279 -3.38 6.40 -21.11
CA ASP A 279 -4.16 7.60 -21.42
C ASP A 279 -3.71 8.78 -20.55
N GLY A 280 -3.48 9.94 -21.16
CA GLY A 280 -3.02 11.14 -20.45
C GLY A 280 -1.56 11.10 -19.99
N CYS A 281 -0.73 10.17 -20.48
CA CYS A 281 0.73 10.19 -20.28
C CYS A 281 1.41 11.30 -21.11
N LYS A 282 1.11 12.56 -20.78
CA LYS A 282 1.46 13.76 -21.57
C LYS A 282 2.95 13.95 -21.83
N ASN A 283 3.84 13.43 -20.97
CA ASN A 283 5.30 13.54 -21.13
C ASN A 283 5.96 12.37 -21.88
N LEU A 284 5.20 11.36 -22.30
CA LEU A 284 5.78 10.20 -22.98
C LEU A 284 6.24 10.61 -24.38
N THR A 285 7.55 10.57 -24.63
CA THR A 285 8.14 10.99 -25.92
C THR A 285 8.32 9.85 -26.90
N THR A 286 8.64 8.66 -26.38
CA THR A 286 8.91 7.44 -27.15
C THR A 286 8.37 6.23 -26.42
N ILE A 287 8.01 5.20 -27.18
CA ILE A 287 7.64 3.90 -26.64
C ILE A 287 8.18 2.77 -27.54
N ASN A 288 8.88 1.82 -26.93
CA ASN A 288 9.62 0.77 -27.65
C ASN A 288 8.74 -0.45 -27.97
N LEU A 289 7.61 -0.26 -28.64
CA LEU A 289 6.68 -1.35 -28.98
C LEU A 289 7.26 -2.33 -30.01
N GLN A 290 8.09 -1.87 -30.94
CA GLN A 290 8.70 -2.70 -32.00
C GLN A 290 9.51 -3.90 -31.48
N ASN A 291 10.01 -3.83 -30.25
CA ASN A 291 10.83 -4.87 -29.63
C ASN A 291 10.01 -5.88 -28.81
N LEU A 292 8.67 -5.83 -28.89
CA LEU A 292 7.76 -6.72 -28.19
C LEU A 292 7.18 -7.76 -29.17
N PRO A 293 7.85 -8.91 -29.39
CA PRO A 293 7.48 -9.87 -30.43
C PRO A 293 6.14 -10.56 -30.15
N SER A 294 5.74 -10.63 -28.88
CA SER A 294 4.51 -11.29 -28.43
C SER A 294 3.29 -10.35 -28.43
N LEU A 295 3.47 -9.04 -28.62
CA LEU A 295 2.38 -8.08 -28.50
C LEU A 295 1.39 -8.22 -29.66
N GLN A 296 0.13 -8.55 -29.33
CA GLN A 296 -0.95 -8.79 -30.30
C GLN A 296 -2.05 -7.72 -30.24
N ALA A 297 -2.24 -7.06 -29.09
CA ALA A 297 -3.35 -6.15 -28.89
C ALA A 297 -2.93 -4.86 -28.16
N ILE A 298 -3.46 -3.74 -28.64
CA ILE A 298 -3.40 -2.43 -27.99
C ILE A 298 -4.85 -1.92 -27.95
N GLY A 299 -5.36 -1.68 -26.75
CA GLY A 299 -6.75 -1.33 -26.52
C GLY A 299 -7.14 0.07 -26.99
N GLU A 300 -8.46 0.31 -26.94
CA GLU A 300 -9.08 1.62 -27.15
C GLU A 300 -8.41 2.68 -26.26
N ALA A 301 -8.09 3.83 -26.86
CA ALA A 301 -7.48 4.98 -26.16
C ALA A 301 -6.22 4.67 -25.32
N ALA A 302 -5.53 3.55 -25.58
CA ALA A 302 -4.39 3.11 -24.78
C ALA A 302 -3.25 4.15 -24.68
N PHE A 303 -3.06 4.99 -25.70
CA PHE A 303 -2.09 6.09 -25.72
C PHE A 303 -2.75 7.44 -26.02
N SER A 304 -4.05 7.56 -25.75
CA SER A 304 -4.77 8.84 -25.89
C SER A 304 -4.09 9.91 -25.01
N GLY A 305 -4.05 11.16 -25.49
CA GLY A 305 -3.47 12.28 -24.75
C GLY A 305 -1.95 12.16 -24.46
N CYS A 306 -1.23 11.27 -25.15
CA CYS A 306 0.24 11.23 -25.13
C CYS A 306 0.81 12.39 -25.97
N GLU A 307 0.61 13.63 -25.50
CA GLU A 307 0.82 14.88 -26.25
C GLU A 307 2.25 15.07 -26.79
N LYS A 308 3.26 14.45 -26.15
CA LYS A 308 4.67 14.51 -26.57
C LYS A 308 5.16 13.30 -27.36
N LEU A 309 4.32 12.31 -27.64
CA LEU A 309 4.72 11.11 -28.37
C LEU A 309 4.99 11.46 -29.83
N GLU A 310 6.23 11.33 -30.30
CA GLU A 310 6.63 11.81 -31.64
C GLU A 310 6.60 10.73 -32.72
N ARG A 311 6.97 9.50 -32.36
CA ARG A 311 7.11 8.39 -33.30
C ARG A 311 6.69 7.08 -32.65
N VAL A 312 5.92 6.30 -33.38
CA VAL A 312 5.50 4.95 -32.97
C VAL A 312 5.87 3.94 -34.04
N ILE A 313 6.52 2.86 -33.64
CA ILE A 313 6.78 1.70 -34.49
C ILE A 313 6.09 0.51 -33.83
N LEU A 314 5.03 0.03 -34.47
CA LEU A 314 4.24 -1.11 -34.03
C LEU A 314 4.98 -2.43 -34.34
N PRO A 315 4.90 -3.45 -33.47
CA PRO A 315 5.41 -4.78 -33.77
C PRO A 315 4.49 -5.50 -34.77
N ASN A 316 5.02 -6.56 -35.42
CA ASN A 316 4.32 -7.33 -36.46
C ASN A 316 3.00 -7.97 -36.01
N GLY A 317 2.78 -8.15 -34.70
CA GLY A 317 1.58 -8.77 -34.15
C GLY A 317 0.35 -7.84 -34.13
N ILE A 318 0.53 -6.52 -34.29
CA ILE A 318 -0.58 -5.57 -34.25
C ILE A 318 -1.31 -5.54 -35.58
N LYS A 319 -2.47 -6.21 -35.63
CA LYS A 319 -3.34 -6.29 -36.81
C LYS A 319 -4.34 -5.15 -36.91
N LYS A 320 -4.74 -4.58 -35.78
CA LYS A 320 -5.78 -3.54 -35.71
C LYS A 320 -5.34 -2.42 -34.79
N ILE A 321 -5.59 -1.19 -35.21
CA ILE A 321 -5.49 0.00 -34.36
C ILE A 321 -6.91 0.34 -33.92
N GLU A 322 -7.16 0.27 -32.61
CA GLU A 322 -8.47 0.48 -32.01
C GLU A 322 -8.86 1.97 -31.98
N ASP A 323 -10.12 2.23 -31.60
CA ASP A 323 -10.63 3.59 -31.55
C ASP A 323 -9.86 4.43 -30.52
N GLY A 324 -9.59 5.68 -30.88
CA GLY A 324 -8.85 6.61 -30.02
C GLY A 324 -7.43 6.21 -29.61
N THR A 325 -6.84 5.09 -30.09
CA THR A 325 -5.57 4.55 -29.56
C THR A 325 -4.47 5.62 -29.44
N PHE A 326 -4.36 6.53 -30.40
CA PHE A 326 -3.42 7.66 -30.40
C PHE A 326 -4.14 9.01 -30.50
N MET A 327 -5.37 9.13 -30.00
CA MET A 327 -6.13 10.38 -29.98
C MET A 327 -5.36 11.47 -29.21
N SER A 328 -5.42 12.71 -29.70
CA SER A 328 -4.76 13.89 -29.10
C SER A 328 -3.25 13.71 -28.86
N CYS A 329 -2.58 12.86 -29.65
CA CYS A 329 -1.12 12.80 -29.68
C CYS A 329 -0.57 13.98 -30.51
N HIS A 330 -0.60 15.19 -29.94
CA HIS A 330 -0.30 16.44 -30.65
C HIS A 330 1.10 16.53 -31.28
N SER A 331 2.05 15.75 -30.78
CA SER A 331 3.42 15.71 -31.30
C SER A 331 3.71 14.55 -32.25
N LEU A 332 2.74 13.67 -32.51
CA LEU A 332 2.96 12.48 -33.34
C LEU A 332 3.21 12.87 -34.79
N ILE A 333 4.36 12.49 -35.34
CA ILE A 333 4.80 12.82 -36.70
C ILE A 333 4.69 11.61 -37.62
N GLU A 334 5.04 10.43 -37.12
CA GLU A 334 5.11 9.19 -37.90
C GLU A 334 4.63 7.98 -37.09
N ILE A 335 3.79 7.16 -37.73
CA ILE A 335 3.51 5.80 -37.31
C ILE A 335 3.90 4.79 -38.39
N ILE A 336 4.61 3.74 -37.97
CA ILE A 336 5.02 2.62 -38.82
C ILE A 336 4.46 1.33 -38.25
N GLY A 337 3.91 0.49 -39.11
CA GLY A 337 3.52 -0.88 -38.78
C GLY A 337 3.66 -1.81 -39.98
N THR A 338 3.66 -3.10 -39.69
CA THR A 338 3.70 -4.21 -40.65
C THR A 338 2.50 -5.10 -40.35
N ASN A 339 1.79 -5.55 -41.39
CA ASN A 339 0.57 -6.36 -41.27
C ASN A 339 -0.59 -5.68 -40.52
N VAL A 340 -0.64 -4.35 -40.48
CA VAL A 340 -1.82 -3.63 -39.96
C VAL A 340 -2.96 -3.77 -40.99
N GLU A 341 -4.01 -4.48 -40.61
CA GLU A 341 -5.16 -4.84 -41.45
C GLU A 341 -6.26 -3.77 -41.40
N SER A 342 -6.42 -3.08 -40.27
CA SER A 342 -7.46 -2.04 -40.09
C SER A 342 -7.10 -0.97 -39.05
N GLU A 343 -7.72 0.20 -39.20
CA GLU A 343 -7.61 1.37 -38.32
C GLU A 343 -9.04 1.90 -38.05
N ALA A 344 -9.36 2.24 -36.81
CA ALA A 344 -10.65 2.83 -36.44
C ALA A 344 -10.71 4.34 -36.75
N GLU A 345 -11.92 4.90 -36.82
CA GLU A 345 -12.16 6.27 -37.30
C GLU A 345 -11.41 7.33 -36.47
N PHE A 346 -11.39 7.20 -35.14
CA PHE A 346 -10.78 8.18 -34.25
C PHE A 346 -9.40 7.78 -33.75
N SER A 347 -8.77 6.73 -34.31
CA SER A 347 -7.45 6.24 -33.88
C SER A 347 -6.36 7.32 -33.82
N PHE A 348 -6.46 8.38 -34.63
CA PHE A 348 -5.54 9.53 -34.66
C PHE A 348 -6.29 10.88 -34.67
N TYR A 349 -7.46 10.94 -34.03
CA TYR A 349 -8.19 12.20 -33.89
C TYR A 349 -7.32 13.23 -33.16
N ASP A 350 -7.34 14.50 -33.60
CA ASP A 350 -6.55 15.59 -33.00
C ASP A 350 -5.02 15.34 -32.98
N CYS A 351 -4.48 14.77 -34.06
CA CYS A 351 -3.04 14.59 -34.29
C CYS A 351 -2.49 15.53 -35.39
N PRO A 352 -2.41 16.86 -35.15
CA PRO A 352 -2.13 17.86 -36.19
C PRO A 352 -0.74 17.75 -36.84
N LYS A 353 0.23 17.09 -36.20
CA LYS A 353 1.59 16.90 -36.74
C LYS A 353 1.77 15.59 -37.51
N LEU A 354 0.76 14.71 -37.54
CA LEU A 354 0.88 13.39 -38.14
C LEU A 354 0.95 13.53 -39.67
N LYS A 355 2.14 13.29 -40.22
CA LYS A 355 2.40 13.41 -41.67
C LYS A 355 2.49 12.08 -42.36
N THR A 356 2.90 11.03 -41.63
CA THR A 356 3.25 9.74 -42.22
C THR A 356 2.58 8.60 -41.49
N LYS A 357 1.76 7.83 -42.22
CA LYS A 357 1.27 6.50 -41.84
C LYS A 357 1.84 5.49 -42.83
N LYS A 358 2.71 4.58 -42.36
CA LYS A 358 3.32 3.53 -43.19
C LYS A 358 2.91 2.17 -42.67
N PHE A 359 1.95 1.55 -43.34
CA PHE A 359 1.54 0.19 -43.06
C PHE A 359 1.96 -0.71 -44.22
N ALA A 360 3.06 -1.44 -44.02
CA ALA A 360 3.50 -2.45 -44.97
C ALA A 360 2.59 -3.68 -44.88
N LYS A 361 2.31 -4.28 -46.03
CA LYS A 361 1.59 -5.56 -46.11
C LYS A 361 2.49 -6.74 -45.77
#